data_AF-A0A3M7SHV6-F1
#
_entry.id   AF-A0A3M7SHV6-F1
#
_cell.length_a   1.000
_cell.length_b   1.000
_cell.length_c   1.000
_cell.angle_alpha   90.00
_cell.angle_beta   90.00
_cell.angle_gamma   90.00
#
_symmetry.space_group_name_H-M   'P 1'
#
loop_
_entity.id
_entity.type
_entity.pdbx_description
1 polymer ?
#
loop_
_entity_poly.entity_id
_entity_poly.type
_entity_poly.pdbx_seq_one_letter_code
_entity_poly.pdbx_strand_id
1 'polypeptide(L)'
;MSGISIEEGPKKEPGFKNWLNRHKVLVLVLGATLVVFATIGIVLGVILGSTDEEKIAPVERDLRIDCLPWLKGEKMSSIVKQECDKYDYCAYNSIDNNQQVPSCFYQQDKLSFNVTKSEPTELGLTYTIQLKSSQRQYKNLRVIFEFLDDYALRFKIENAEIKEYEVPIEIKKPNRKAKDPRYEVIVDNDNFNFKIKRKSTGTVLWDTSLGPIIFEKLHKQISTRLPSENVYGLGENRHESFKHNLNFQNWPIWGRDEAPENYNQGNLYANQPFYTCMENDGKSHGVALVNSNALDYEFTPAPGLTYRATGGILDFYMFLGPEPENVVQQFTGVIFLLIKCPKL
;
A
#
# COMPACT_ATOMS: atom_id res chain seq x y z
N MET A 1 -54.84 58.69 61.45
CA MET A 1 -56.30 58.83 61.37
C MET A 1 -56.72 58.69 59.92
N SER A 2 -57.77 57.90 59.70
CA SER A 2 -58.68 57.87 58.53
C SER A 2 -58.10 57.73 57.11
N GLY A 3 -58.38 56.59 56.49
CA GLY A 3 -58.31 56.42 55.04
C GLY A 3 -59.51 57.02 54.31
N ILE A 4 -59.45 57.02 52.98
CA ILE A 4 -60.60 57.09 52.07
C ILE A 4 -60.32 56.17 50.88
N SER A 5 -61.24 55.25 50.66
CA SER A 5 -61.39 54.38 49.50
C SER A 5 -62.24 55.07 48.44
N ILE A 6 -61.99 54.80 47.16
CA ILE A 6 -62.97 55.00 46.08
C ILE A 6 -63.00 53.71 45.23
N GLU A 7 -64.20 53.15 45.08
CA GLU A 7 -64.54 52.02 44.21
C GLU A 7 -64.61 52.45 42.73
N GLU A 8 -64.18 51.56 41.82
CA GLU A 8 -64.64 51.53 40.43
C GLU A 8 -65.11 50.10 40.07
N GLY A 9 -66.30 50.00 39.48
CA GLY A 9 -66.95 48.73 39.10
C GLY A 9 -66.38 48.05 37.85
N PRO A 10 -66.81 46.81 37.52
CA PRO A 10 -66.15 45.99 36.52
C PRO A 10 -66.69 46.22 35.10
N LYS A 11 -65.80 46.38 34.11
CA LYS A 11 -66.12 46.26 32.67
C LYS A 11 -65.59 44.92 32.13
N LYS A 12 -66.49 44.12 31.54
CA LYS A 12 -66.25 42.79 30.95
C LYS A 12 -65.36 42.87 29.70
N GLU A 13 -64.28 42.09 29.66
CA GLU A 13 -63.49 41.80 28.45
C GLU A 13 -64.21 40.79 27.52
N PRO A 14 -64.14 40.93 26.19
CA PRO A 14 -64.62 39.92 25.26
C PRO A 14 -63.59 38.77 25.15
N GLY A 15 -63.95 37.59 25.68
CA GLY A 15 -63.06 36.44 25.79
C GLY A 15 -62.53 35.86 24.47
N PHE A 16 -61.28 35.40 24.51
CA PHE A 16 -60.48 34.71 23.48
C PHE A 16 -61.25 33.72 22.59
N LYS A 17 -62.28 33.07 23.13
CA LYS A 17 -63.16 32.14 22.41
C LYS A 17 -63.94 32.79 21.26
N ASN A 18 -64.33 34.06 21.40
CA ASN A 18 -65.00 34.83 20.34
C ASN A 18 -64.03 35.27 19.24
N TRP A 19 -62.78 35.55 19.59
CA TRP A 19 -61.72 35.88 18.63
C TRP A 19 -61.37 34.65 17.77
N LEU A 20 -61.21 33.49 18.39
CA LEU A 20 -60.99 32.21 17.72
C LEU A 20 -62.15 31.87 16.78
N ASN A 21 -63.41 32.06 17.21
CA ASN A 21 -64.59 31.82 16.36
C ASN A 21 -64.62 32.72 15.12
N ARG A 22 -64.21 33.99 15.23
CA ARG A 22 -64.18 34.94 14.09
C ARG A 22 -63.03 34.68 13.12
N HIS A 23 -61.93 34.09 13.58
CA HIS A 23 -60.72 33.88 12.78
C HIS A 23 -60.40 32.39 12.54
N LYS A 24 -61.38 31.48 12.72
CA LYS A 24 -61.19 30.02 12.57
C LYS A 24 -60.50 29.62 11.28
N VAL A 25 -60.93 30.22 10.16
CA VAL A 25 -60.36 29.93 8.83
C VAL A 25 -58.90 30.34 8.77
N LEU A 26 -58.55 31.52 9.30
CA LEU A 26 -57.17 32.01 9.32
C LEU A 26 -56.27 31.12 10.20
N VAL A 27 -56.76 30.71 11.38
CA VAL A 27 -56.03 29.82 12.30
C VAL A 27 -55.82 28.44 11.68
N LEU A 28 -56.82 27.90 10.98
CA LEU A 28 -56.70 26.62 10.27
C LEU A 28 -55.72 26.69 9.10
N VAL A 29 -55.73 27.78 8.32
CA VAL A 29 -54.80 27.97 7.19
C VAL A 29 -53.37 28.13 7.67
N LEU A 30 -53.14 28.90 8.74
CA LEU A 30 -51.81 29.06 9.35
C LEU A 30 -51.31 27.75 9.98
N GLY A 31 -52.19 26.99 10.63
CA GLY A 31 -51.86 25.66 11.16
C GLY A 31 -51.49 24.67 10.05
N ALA A 32 -52.27 24.63 8.97
CA ALA A 32 -52.02 23.74 7.84
C ALA A 32 -50.71 24.08 7.10
N THR A 33 -50.41 25.38 6.91
CA THR A 33 -49.14 25.81 6.31
C THR A 33 -47.94 25.44 7.19
N LEU A 34 -48.02 25.64 8.51
CA LEU A 34 -46.96 25.22 9.43
C LEU A 34 -46.69 23.70 9.37
N VAL A 35 -47.74 22.89 9.28
CA VAL A 35 -47.59 21.42 9.14
C VAL A 35 -46.92 21.06 7.81
N VAL A 36 -47.28 21.71 6.70
CA VAL A 36 -46.66 21.47 5.39
C VAL A 36 -45.18 21.85 5.39
N PHE A 37 -44.80 22.98 6.01
CA PHE A 37 -43.40 23.36 6.12
C PHE A 37 -42.61 22.40 7.03
N ALA A 38 -43.21 21.91 8.12
CA ALA A 38 -42.58 20.93 8.99
C ALA A 38 -42.36 19.58 8.28
N THR A 39 -43.33 19.10 7.51
CA THR A 39 -43.19 17.84 6.76
C THR A 39 -42.20 17.95 5.62
N ILE A 40 -42.19 19.07 4.89
CA ILE A 40 -41.17 19.35 3.86
C ILE A 40 -39.77 19.40 4.48
N GLY A 41 -39.62 20.03 5.64
CA GLY A 41 -38.34 20.08 6.37
C GLY A 41 -37.85 18.69 6.80
N ILE A 42 -38.74 17.83 7.29
CA ILE A 42 -38.40 16.44 7.66
C ILE A 42 -38.03 15.63 6.41
N VAL A 43 -38.80 15.73 5.34
CA VAL A 43 -38.54 15.00 4.08
C VAL A 43 -37.22 15.47 3.45
N LEU A 44 -36.94 16.77 3.44
CA LEU A 44 -35.64 17.30 3.01
C LEU A 44 -34.51 16.85 3.94
N GLY A 45 -34.73 16.82 5.25
CA GLY A 45 -33.74 16.31 6.20
C GLY A 45 -33.42 14.83 6.01
N VAL A 46 -34.42 14.01 5.64
CA VAL A 46 -34.24 12.59 5.33
C VAL A 46 -33.58 12.39 3.96
N ILE A 47 -33.96 13.16 2.93
CA ILE A 47 -33.38 13.08 1.58
C ILE A 47 -31.93 13.61 1.57
N LEU A 48 -31.63 14.67 2.32
CA LEU A 48 -30.27 15.23 2.43
C LEU A 48 -29.41 14.49 3.47
N GLY A 49 -30.03 13.71 4.36
CA GLY A 49 -29.34 12.95 5.40
C GLY A 49 -28.92 11.53 5.01
N SER A 50 -29.24 11.07 3.79
CA SER A 50 -29.00 9.68 3.36
C SER A 50 -27.82 9.50 2.41
N THR A 51 -26.75 10.29 2.58
CA THR A 51 -25.44 9.97 1.97
C THR A 51 -24.50 9.59 3.10
N ASP A 52 -24.63 8.35 3.59
CA ASP A 52 -23.52 7.69 4.25
C ASP A 52 -22.46 7.38 3.18
N GLU A 53 -21.71 8.41 2.76
CA GLU A 53 -20.39 8.18 2.19
C GLU A 53 -19.58 7.52 3.30
N GLU A 54 -19.30 6.23 3.13
CA GLU A 54 -18.34 5.49 3.93
C GLU A 54 -17.01 6.25 3.88
N LYS A 55 -16.76 7.10 4.88
CA LYS A 55 -15.52 7.88 4.99
C LYS A 55 -14.41 6.88 5.27
N ILE A 56 -13.74 6.46 4.20
CA ILE A 56 -12.51 5.67 4.24
C ILE A 56 -11.56 6.38 5.21
N ALA A 57 -11.10 5.67 6.24
CA ALA A 57 -10.17 6.23 7.20
C ALA A 57 -8.92 6.74 6.44
N PRO A 58 -8.44 7.97 6.70
CA PRO A 58 -7.30 8.50 5.98
C PRO A 58 -6.05 7.64 6.26
N VAL A 59 -5.45 7.10 5.20
CA VAL A 59 -4.15 6.41 5.30
C VAL A 59 -3.10 7.42 5.73
N GLU A 60 -2.34 7.09 6.78
CA GLU A 60 -1.23 7.89 7.27
C GLU A 60 -0.24 8.19 6.14
N ARG A 61 0.28 9.42 6.10
CA ARG A 61 1.08 9.92 4.97
C ARG A 61 2.25 9.01 4.61
N ASP A 62 2.98 8.55 5.62
CA ASP A 62 4.21 7.77 5.45
C ASP A 62 3.93 6.33 4.95
N LEU A 63 2.68 5.88 5.07
CA LEU A 63 2.18 4.57 4.61
C LEU A 63 1.55 4.62 3.21
N ARG A 64 1.43 5.80 2.58
CA ARG A 64 0.82 5.92 1.26
C ARG A 64 1.70 5.31 0.18
N ILE A 65 1.10 4.45 -0.63
CA ILE A 65 1.70 3.89 -1.84
C ILE A 65 1.05 4.55 -3.05
N ASP A 66 1.86 5.18 -3.90
CA ASP A 66 1.41 5.98 -5.04
C ASP A 66 0.57 5.16 -6.02
N CYS A 67 -0.66 5.60 -6.28
CA CYS A 67 -1.58 4.95 -7.21
C CYS A 67 -1.34 5.34 -8.68
N LEU A 68 -0.64 6.45 -8.91
CA LEU A 68 -0.40 7.05 -10.24
C LEU A 68 1.10 7.35 -10.43
N PRO A 69 1.97 6.35 -10.32
CA PRO A 69 3.42 6.59 -10.32
C PRO A 69 3.96 7.21 -11.62
N TRP A 70 3.22 7.08 -12.73
CA TRP A 70 3.58 7.73 -14.01
C TRP A 70 3.31 9.24 -14.03
N LEU A 71 2.59 9.78 -13.05
CA LEU A 71 2.35 11.22 -12.87
C LEU A 71 3.20 11.82 -11.75
N LYS A 72 4.18 11.09 -11.23
CA LYS A 72 5.04 11.57 -10.16
C LYS A 72 5.77 12.85 -10.61
N GLY A 73 5.66 13.91 -9.80
CA GLY A 73 6.21 15.23 -10.12
C GLY A 73 5.28 16.16 -10.92
N GLU A 74 4.09 15.70 -11.31
CA GLU A 74 3.05 16.56 -11.88
C GLU A 74 2.64 17.64 -10.86
N LYS A 75 2.61 18.90 -11.31
CA LYS A 75 2.33 20.07 -10.47
C LYS A 75 0.85 20.45 -10.49
N MET A 76 0.11 20.05 -11.53
CA MET A 76 -1.31 20.34 -11.66
C MET A 76 -2.14 19.32 -10.88
N SER A 77 -2.51 19.68 -9.64
CA SER A 77 -3.32 18.83 -8.75
C SER A 77 -4.67 18.42 -9.35
N SER A 78 -5.25 19.25 -10.24
CA SER A 78 -6.48 18.92 -10.97
C SER A 78 -6.31 17.72 -11.91
N ILE A 79 -5.16 17.60 -12.58
CA ILE A 79 -4.84 16.45 -13.45
C ILE A 79 -4.68 15.21 -12.59
N VAL A 80 -3.89 15.29 -11.52
CA VAL A 80 -3.68 14.16 -10.59
C VAL A 80 -5.01 13.68 -10.02
N LYS A 81 -5.88 14.58 -9.58
CA LYS A 81 -7.22 14.24 -9.08
C LYS A 81 -8.06 13.56 -10.16
N GLN A 82 -8.15 14.16 -11.35
CA GLN A 82 -8.95 13.63 -12.45
C GLN A 82 -8.52 12.22 -12.84
N GLU A 83 -7.21 11.96 -12.90
CA GLU A 83 -6.67 10.63 -13.18
C GLU A 83 -6.91 9.66 -12.01
N CYS A 84 -6.80 10.13 -10.77
CA CYS A 84 -7.05 9.31 -9.56
C CYS A 84 -8.49 8.81 -9.52
N ASP A 85 -9.45 9.69 -9.83
CA ASP A 85 -10.89 9.41 -9.78
C ASP A 85 -11.32 8.37 -10.84
N LYS A 86 -10.47 8.03 -11.83
CA LYS A 86 -10.76 6.98 -12.82
C LYS A 86 -10.66 5.57 -12.23
N TYR A 87 -9.97 5.42 -11.10
CA TYR A 87 -9.66 4.13 -10.52
C TYR A 87 -10.35 4.01 -9.16
N ASP A 88 -11.35 3.13 -9.08
CA ASP A 88 -12.13 2.89 -7.86
C ASP A 88 -11.27 2.38 -6.68
N TYR A 89 -10.10 1.81 -6.98
CA TYR A 89 -9.09 1.35 -6.02
C TYR A 89 -8.05 2.41 -5.61
N CYS A 90 -8.21 3.65 -6.03
CA CYS A 90 -7.37 4.78 -5.58
C CYS A 90 -8.18 5.74 -4.69
N ALA A 91 -7.51 6.46 -3.80
CA ALA A 91 -8.07 7.56 -3.03
C ALA A 91 -7.25 8.82 -3.27
N TYR A 92 -7.93 9.96 -3.42
CA TYR A 92 -7.30 11.27 -3.58
C TYR A 92 -7.39 12.08 -2.28
N ASN A 93 -6.27 12.63 -1.83
CA ASN A 93 -6.20 13.55 -0.71
C ASN A 93 -5.04 14.55 -0.89
N SER A 94 -5.39 15.81 -1.19
CA SER A 94 -4.47 16.88 -1.55
C SER A 94 -3.93 17.71 -0.40
N ILE A 95 -3.95 17.20 0.84
CA ILE A 95 -3.59 18.00 2.02
C ILE A 95 -2.16 18.55 1.97
N ASP A 96 -1.26 17.99 1.16
CA ASP A 96 0.16 18.34 1.20
C ASP A 96 0.63 19.22 0.03
N ASN A 97 1.17 20.40 0.38
CA ASN A 97 2.00 21.21 -0.51
C ASN A 97 3.37 20.54 -0.82
N ASN A 98 3.67 19.40 -0.16
CA ASN A 98 4.90 18.63 -0.37
C ASN A 98 4.68 17.64 -1.52
N GLN A 99 5.23 17.97 -2.70
CA GLN A 99 5.11 17.19 -3.94
C GLN A 99 5.66 15.75 -3.85
N GLN A 100 6.39 15.40 -2.78
CA GLN A 100 6.95 14.07 -2.60
C GLN A 100 5.94 13.04 -2.07
N VAL A 101 4.94 13.47 -1.29
CA VAL A 101 3.94 12.57 -0.71
C VAL A 101 2.84 12.32 -1.75
N PRO A 102 2.50 11.05 -2.06
CA PRO A 102 1.43 10.76 -3.00
C PRO A 102 0.08 11.35 -2.55
N SER A 103 -0.46 12.25 -3.38
CA SER A 103 -1.82 12.76 -3.21
C SER A 103 -2.87 11.76 -3.69
N CYS A 104 -2.51 10.88 -4.63
CA CYS A 104 -3.33 9.74 -5.04
C CYS A 104 -2.65 8.45 -4.57
N PHE A 105 -3.33 7.64 -3.77
CA PHE A 105 -2.75 6.44 -3.15
C PHE A 105 -3.72 5.25 -3.19
N TYR A 106 -3.18 4.04 -3.12
CA TYR A 106 -3.98 2.81 -3.18
C TYR A 106 -4.90 2.65 -1.97
N GLN A 107 -6.13 2.20 -2.24
CA GLN A 107 -7.03 1.59 -1.27
C GLN A 107 -6.81 0.07 -1.29
N GLN A 108 -5.95 -0.43 -0.40
CA GLN A 108 -5.44 -1.81 -0.45
C GLN A 108 -6.55 -2.87 -0.48
N ASP A 109 -7.60 -2.70 0.33
CA ASP A 109 -8.70 -3.67 0.46
C ASP A 109 -9.41 -3.96 -0.87
N LYS A 110 -9.42 -3.00 -1.80
CA LYS A 110 -10.03 -3.14 -3.13
C LYS A 110 -9.20 -3.99 -4.09
N LEU A 111 -7.93 -4.24 -3.77
CA LEU A 111 -6.99 -5.03 -4.56
C LEU A 111 -6.50 -6.29 -3.82
N SER A 112 -7.21 -6.70 -2.76
CA SER A 112 -6.88 -7.89 -1.98
C SER A 112 -7.16 -9.18 -2.76
N PHE A 113 -6.37 -10.21 -2.47
CA PHE A 113 -6.57 -11.57 -2.98
C PHE A 113 -7.07 -12.49 -1.85
N ASN A 114 -7.75 -13.58 -2.22
CA ASN A 114 -8.06 -14.70 -1.33
C ASN A 114 -7.14 -15.86 -1.65
N VAL A 115 -6.73 -16.63 -0.63
CA VAL A 115 -6.11 -17.94 -0.83
C VAL A 115 -7.19 -18.94 -1.26
N THR A 116 -7.04 -19.52 -2.44
CA THR A 116 -7.95 -20.56 -2.95
C THR A 116 -7.38 -21.96 -2.77
N LYS A 117 -6.05 -22.09 -2.68
CA LYS A 117 -5.36 -23.37 -2.50
C LYS A 117 -4.05 -23.16 -1.74
N SER A 118 -3.70 -24.10 -0.87
CA SER A 118 -2.41 -24.16 -0.16
C SER A 118 -1.87 -25.58 -0.24
N GLU A 119 -0.67 -25.76 -0.79
CA GLU A 119 -0.07 -27.06 -1.07
C GLU A 119 1.37 -27.15 -0.58
N PRO A 120 1.76 -28.21 0.13
CA PRO A 120 3.16 -28.46 0.41
C PRO A 120 3.91 -28.88 -0.86
N THR A 121 5.18 -28.50 -0.95
CA THR A 121 6.13 -28.94 -1.97
C THR A 121 7.32 -29.62 -1.31
N GLU A 122 8.23 -30.20 -2.09
CA GLU A 122 9.47 -30.80 -1.57
C GLU A 122 10.33 -29.79 -0.80
N LEU A 123 10.34 -28.53 -1.26
CA LEU A 123 11.15 -27.46 -0.69
C LEU A 123 10.36 -26.46 0.17
N GLY A 124 9.02 -26.49 0.17
CA GLY A 124 8.23 -25.55 0.96
C GLY A 124 6.72 -25.59 0.70
N LEU A 125 6.15 -24.45 0.32
CA LEU A 125 4.70 -24.23 0.25
C LEU A 125 4.35 -23.43 -1.01
N THR A 126 3.24 -23.76 -1.64
CA THR A 126 2.66 -23.01 -2.75
C THR A 126 1.23 -22.61 -2.40
N TYR A 127 0.92 -21.33 -2.60
CA TYR A 127 -0.42 -20.78 -2.48
C TYR A 127 -0.92 -20.36 -3.85
N THR A 128 -2.14 -20.77 -4.21
CA THR A 128 -2.87 -20.15 -5.32
C THR A 128 -3.77 -19.09 -4.74
N ILE A 129 -3.68 -17.88 -5.28
CA ILE A 129 -4.45 -16.72 -4.81
C ILE A 129 -5.29 -16.16 -5.95
N GLN A 130 -6.49 -15.70 -5.63
CA GLN A 130 -7.43 -15.13 -6.58
C GLN A 130 -7.84 -13.73 -6.15
N LEU A 131 -7.73 -12.75 -7.05
CA LEU A 131 -8.12 -11.36 -6.81
C LEU A 131 -9.61 -11.29 -6.48
N LYS A 132 -9.97 -10.59 -5.39
CA LYS A 132 -11.38 -10.38 -5.00
C LYS A 132 -12.13 -9.53 -6.00
N SER A 133 -11.47 -8.52 -6.56
CA SER A 133 -12.05 -7.61 -7.56
C SER A 133 -12.06 -8.25 -8.96
N SER A 134 -13.12 -7.99 -9.73
CA SER A 134 -13.34 -8.59 -11.05
C SER A 134 -12.73 -7.81 -12.23
N GLN A 135 -12.20 -6.60 -12.00
CA GLN A 135 -11.88 -5.65 -13.08
C GLN A 135 -10.49 -5.81 -13.73
N ARG A 136 -9.65 -6.73 -13.23
CA ARG A 136 -8.27 -6.87 -13.71
C ARG A 136 -8.05 -8.09 -14.60
N GLN A 137 -7.04 -8.04 -15.48
CA GLN A 137 -6.78 -9.11 -16.45
C GLN A 137 -6.24 -10.36 -15.76
N TYR A 138 -5.24 -10.19 -14.89
CA TYR A 138 -4.57 -11.28 -14.21
C TYR A 138 -5.12 -11.45 -12.80
N LYS A 139 -6.04 -12.40 -12.66
CA LYS A 139 -6.78 -12.63 -11.41
C LYS A 139 -6.21 -13.74 -10.55
N ASN A 140 -5.56 -14.73 -11.17
CA ASN A 140 -5.08 -15.92 -10.50
C ASN A 140 -3.55 -15.94 -10.49
N LEU A 141 -2.96 -15.90 -9.31
CA LEU A 141 -1.50 -15.92 -9.12
C LEU A 141 -1.10 -17.15 -8.29
N ARG A 142 0.14 -17.60 -8.47
CA ARG A 142 0.79 -18.55 -7.56
C ARG A 142 1.87 -17.82 -6.77
N VAL A 143 1.87 -18.03 -5.46
CA VAL A 143 2.93 -17.60 -4.54
C VAL A 143 3.63 -18.83 -4.00
N ILE A 144 4.93 -18.95 -4.26
CA ILE A 144 5.73 -20.13 -3.98
C ILE A 144 6.80 -19.73 -2.97
N PHE A 145 6.90 -20.45 -1.86
CA PHE A 145 7.95 -20.32 -0.87
C PHE A 145 8.83 -21.58 -0.89
N GLU A 146 10.13 -21.42 -1.12
CA GLU A 146 11.12 -22.50 -1.08
C GLU A 146 12.12 -22.23 0.06
N PHE A 147 12.12 -23.06 1.10
CA PHE A 147 13.02 -22.95 2.25
C PHE A 147 14.39 -23.51 1.88
N LEU A 148 15.25 -22.67 1.29
CA LEU A 148 16.49 -23.10 0.65
C LEU A 148 17.49 -23.67 1.66
N ASP A 149 17.72 -22.95 2.76
CA ASP A 149 18.47 -23.43 3.91
C ASP A 149 17.98 -22.71 5.18
N ASP A 150 18.71 -22.87 6.28
CA ASP A 150 18.31 -22.33 7.57
C ASP A 150 18.34 -20.78 7.60
N TYR A 151 19.01 -20.12 6.65
CA TYR A 151 19.20 -18.66 6.57
C TYR A 151 18.76 -18.04 5.24
N ALA A 152 18.42 -18.85 4.23
CA ALA A 152 18.02 -18.42 2.89
C ALA A 152 16.63 -18.94 2.52
N LEU A 153 15.79 -18.04 2.03
CA LEU A 153 14.43 -18.28 1.57
C LEU A 153 14.28 -17.76 0.15
N ARG A 154 13.63 -18.51 -0.74
CA ARG A 154 13.10 -17.97 -1.99
C ARG A 154 11.60 -17.78 -1.88
N PHE A 155 11.08 -16.66 -2.36
CA PHE A 155 9.66 -16.48 -2.56
C PHE A 155 9.37 -15.90 -3.93
N LYS A 156 8.47 -16.54 -4.67
CA LYS A 156 8.16 -16.21 -6.06
C LYS A 156 6.67 -15.94 -6.23
N ILE A 157 6.32 -14.91 -6.98
CA ILE A 157 4.95 -14.62 -7.43
C ILE A 157 4.92 -14.69 -8.96
N GLU A 158 4.02 -15.52 -9.49
CA GLU A 158 3.82 -15.72 -10.92
C GLU A 158 2.33 -15.82 -11.28
N ASN A 159 1.99 -15.65 -12.55
CA ASN A 159 0.65 -15.93 -13.04
C ASN A 159 0.37 -17.45 -12.98
N ALA A 160 -0.80 -17.84 -12.49
CA ALA A 160 -1.16 -19.25 -12.31
C ALA A 160 -1.50 -19.96 -13.64
N GLU A 161 -1.89 -19.21 -14.67
CA GLU A 161 -2.46 -19.68 -15.93
C GLU A 161 -1.49 -19.51 -17.11
N ILE A 162 -0.68 -18.45 -17.07
CA ILE A 162 0.20 -18.04 -18.16
C ILE A 162 1.64 -18.10 -17.66
N LYS A 163 2.48 -18.86 -18.36
CA LYS A 163 3.92 -18.84 -18.12
C LYS A 163 4.51 -17.53 -18.66
N GLU A 164 5.00 -16.69 -17.76
CA GLU A 164 5.71 -15.46 -18.12
C GLU A 164 7.23 -15.69 -18.20
N TYR A 165 7.95 -14.69 -18.70
CA TYR A 165 9.40 -14.72 -18.77
C TYR A 165 10.02 -14.82 -17.37
N GLU A 166 10.94 -15.77 -17.21
CA GLU A 166 11.82 -15.92 -16.05
C GLU A 166 13.27 -15.69 -16.54
N VAL A 167 14.09 -15.02 -15.72
CA VAL A 167 15.50 -14.78 -16.08
C VAL A 167 16.20 -16.14 -16.22
N PRO A 168 16.87 -16.43 -17.36
CA PRO A 168 17.46 -17.74 -17.62
C PRO A 168 18.80 -17.91 -16.89
N ILE A 169 18.77 -17.84 -15.56
CA ILE A 169 19.92 -18.12 -14.69
C ILE A 169 19.73 -19.43 -13.95
N GLU A 170 20.78 -20.24 -13.90
CA GLU A 170 20.78 -21.49 -13.14
C GLU A 170 21.19 -21.21 -11.69
N ILE A 171 20.21 -21.09 -10.81
CA ILE A 171 20.45 -21.05 -9.37
C ILE A 171 20.36 -22.48 -8.82
N LYS A 172 21.46 -22.99 -8.28
CA LYS A 172 21.52 -24.34 -7.72
C LYS A 172 20.59 -24.45 -6.51
N LYS A 173 19.50 -25.20 -6.68
CA LYS A 173 18.58 -25.50 -5.58
C LYS A 173 19.15 -26.58 -4.64
N PRO A 174 18.79 -26.55 -3.35
CA PRO A 174 19.10 -27.64 -2.44
C PRO A 174 18.28 -28.89 -2.79
N ASN A 175 18.79 -30.06 -2.40
CA ASN A 175 18.09 -31.34 -2.59
C ASN A 175 17.02 -31.61 -1.51
N ARG A 176 16.97 -30.78 -0.47
CA ARG A 176 16.03 -30.93 0.66
C ARG A 176 15.69 -29.55 1.22
N LYS A 177 14.47 -29.40 1.73
CA LYS A 177 14.06 -28.22 2.50
C LYS A 177 14.96 -27.97 3.72
N ALA A 178 15.01 -26.72 4.15
CA ALA A 178 15.68 -26.30 5.39
C ALA A 178 15.27 -27.16 6.60
N LYS A 179 16.23 -27.47 7.47
CA LYS A 179 15.99 -28.35 8.62
C LYS A 179 15.47 -27.56 9.82
N ASP A 180 16.08 -26.40 10.08
CA ASP A 180 15.74 -25.49 11.17
C ASP A 180 15.80 -24.04 10.68
N PRO A 181 14.85 -23.61 9.82
CA PRO A 181 14.85 -22.26 9.28
C PRO A 181 14.78 -21.22 10.40
N ARG A 182 15.70 -20.25 10.37
CA ARG A 182 15.79 -19.11 11.30
C ARG A 182 14.74 -18.04 11.05
N TYR A 183 13.91 -18.27 10.05
CA TYR A 183 12.79 -17.44 9.64
C TYR A 183 11.49 -18.25 9.64
N GLU A 184 10.37 -17.55 9.73
CA GLU A 184 9.03 -18.08 9.54
C GLU A 184 8.27 -17.25 8.51
N VAL A 185 7.42 -17.92 7.72
CA VAL A 185 6.51 -17.29 6.77
C VAL A 185 5.11 -17.34 7.36
N ILE A 186 4.48 -16.18 7.48
CA ILE A 186 3.12 -16.01 8.01
C ILE A 186 2.26 -15.51 6.85
N VAL A 187 1.13 -16.17 6.60
CA VAL A 187 0.21 -15.84 5.51
C VAL A 187 -1.17 -15.54 6.09
N ASP A 188 -1.76 -14.43 5.67
CA ASP A 188 -3.18 -14.14 5.83
C ASP A 188 -3.95 -14.77 4.67
N ASN A 189 -4.97 -15.58 4.95
CA ASN A 189 -5.71 -16.27 3.89
C ASN A 189 -6.87 -15.45 3.32
N ASP A 190 -7.50 -14.61 4.16
CA ASP A 190 -8.73 -13.89 3.83
C ASP A 190 -8.43 -12.56 3.15
N ASN A 191 -7.31 -11.93 3.47
CA ASN A 191 -6.79 -10.77 2.73
C ASN A 191 -5.33 -11.02 2.45
N PHE A 192 -5.05 -11.79 1.40
CA PHE A 192 -3.72 -12.31 1.13
C PHE A 192 -2.64 -11.25 1.26
N ASN A 193 -1.87 -11.42 2.31
CA ASN A 193 -0.61 -10.76 2.58
C ASN A 193 0.28 -11.79 3.25
N PHE A 194 1.58 -11.61 3.15
CA PHE A 194 2.51 -12.46 3.87
C PHE A 194 3.59 -11.64 4.56
N LYS A 195 4.10 -12.23 5.64
CA LYS A 195 5.20 -11.69 6.43
C LYS A 195 6.30 -12.72 6.54
N ILE A 196 7.54 -12.27 6.43
CA ILE A 196 8.72 -13.09 6.74
C ILE A 196 9.33 -12.53 8.02
N LYS A 197 9.47 -13.37 9.03
CA LYS A 197 9.86 -12.95 10.38
C LYS A 197 11.07 -13.75 10.87
N ARG A 198 12.03 -13.06 11.48
CA ARG A 198 13.17 -13.68 12.16
C ARG A 198 12.70 -14.35 13.45
N LYS A 199 12.90 -15.67 13.57
CA LYS A 199 12.42 -16.43 14.74
C LYS A 199 13.08 -16.02 16.05
N SER A 200 14.38 -15.71 16.03
CA SER A 200 15.16 -15.48 17.25
C SER A 200 14.81 -14.17 17.97
N THR A 201 14.37 -13.15 17.23
CA THR A 201 14.09 -11.80 17.77
C THR A 201 12.62 -11.44 17.68
N GLY A 202 11.88 -12.09 16.78
CA GLY A 202 10.52 -11.69 16.45
C GLY A 202 10.43 -10.57 15.39
N THR A 203 11.55 -10.06 14.89
CA THR A 203 11.59 -8.96 13.91
C THR A 203 10.92 -9.37 12.59
N VAL A 204 9.96 -8.58 12.11
CA VAL A 204 9.38 -8.75 10.77
C VAL A 204 10.33 -8.14 9.74
N LEU A 205 10.88 -8.97 8.85
CA LEU A 205 11.88 -8.59 7.86
C LEU A 205 11.26 -8.12 6.54
N TRP A 206 10.08 -8.66 6.23
CA TRP A 206 9.31 -8.32 5.04
C TRP A 206 7.83 -8.46 5.35
N ASP A 207 7.03 -7.45 5.02
CA ASP A 207 5.59 -7.38 5.30
C ASP A 207 4.86 -6.78 4.10
N THR A 208 4.18 -7.62 3.32
CA THR A 208 3.48 -7.14 2.12
C THR A 208 2.22 -6.36 2.43
N SER A 209 1.80 -6.24 3.69
CA SER A 209 0.62 -5.44 4.07
C SER A 209 0.83 -3.92 3.91
N LEU A 210 1.99 -3.47 3.41
CA LEU A 210 2.24 -2.05 3.14
C LEU A 210 1.52 -1.55 1.88
N GLY A 211 1.23 -2.42 0.92
CA GLY A 211 0.65 -2.03 -0.35
C GLY A 211 0.02 -3.21 -1.08
N PRO A 212 -0.82 -2.96 -2.10
CA PRO A 212 -1.43 -4.04 -2.86
C PRO A 212 -0.39 -4.74 -3.75
N ILE A 213 -0.59 -6.03 -3.99
CA ILE A 213 0.11 -6.74 -5.06
C ILE A 213 -0.58 -6.39 -6.38
N ILE A 214 0.16 -5.83 -7.32
CA ILE A 214 -0.32 -5.59 -8.69
C ILE A 214 0.44 -6.51 -9.62
N PHE A 215 -0.28 -7.19 -10.49
CA PHE A 215 0.34 -8.19 -11.34
C PHE A 215 -0.35 -8.21 -12.70
N GLU A 216 -0.03 -7.24 -13.56
CA GLU A 216 -0.54 -7.12 -14.92
C GLU A 216 0.56 -7.42 -15.94
N LYS A 217 0.21 -7.68 -17.21
CA LYS A 217 1.17 -8.07 -18.26
C LYS A 217 2.42 -7.18 -18.33
N LEU A 218 2.24 -5.85 -18.23
CA LEU A 218 3.33 -4.86 -18.34
C LEU A 218 3.52 -4.05 -17.05
N HIS A 219 2.96 -4.51 -15.93
CA HIS A 219 3.09 -3.80 -14.66
C HIS A 219 2.96 -4.77 -13.47
N LYS A 220 4.08 -5.03 -12.81
CA LYS A 220 4.14 -5.78 -11.55
C LYS A 220 4.49 -4.80 -10.44
N GLN A 221 3.82 -4.91 -9.30
CA GLN A 221 4.11 -4.12 -8.11
C GLN A 221 4.00 -4.97 -6.87
N ILE A 222 4.95 -4.80 -5.96
CA ILE A 222 4.87 -5.32 -4.59
C ILE A 222 5.57 -4.35 -3.64
N SER A 223 4.96 -4.12 -2.49
CA SER A 223 5.50 -3.28 -1.43
C SER A 223 5.83 -4.12 -0.20
N THR A 224 6.76 -3.65 0.62
CA THR A 224 7.12 -4.27 1.89
C THR A 224 7.43 -3.22 2.95
N ARG A 225 7.05 -3.46 4.20
CA ARG A 225 7.64 -2.74 5.34
C ARG A 225 9.04 -3.29 5.65
N LEU A 226 9.94 -2.39 6.00
CA LEU A 226 11.30 -2.70 6.44
C LEU A 226 11.41 -2.56 7.96
N PRO A 227 12.23 -3.39 8.63
CA PRO A 227 12.38 -3.37 10.08
C PRO A 227 13.16 -2.16 10.62
N SER A 228 13.88 -1.44 9.76
CA SER A 228 14.68 -0.27 10.12
C SER A 228 14.88 0.65 8.91
N GLU A 229 15.44 1.83 9.16
CA GLU A 229 15.85 2.77 8.12
C GLU A 229 17.24 2.48 7.53
N ASN A 230 17.96 1.49 8.06
CA ASN A 230 19.36 1.23 7.70
C ASN A 230 19.43 0.34 6.45
N VAL A 231 19.10 0.92 5.30
CA VAL A 231 19.00 0.23 4.00
C VAL A 231 20.16 0.63 3.09
N TYR A 232 20.75 -0.35 2.40
CA TYR A 232 21.93 -0.17 1.54
C TYR A 232 21.80 -1.06 0.28
N GLY A 233 22.44 -0.68 -0.82
CA GLY A 233 22.44 -1.43 -2.08
C GLY A 233 21.48 -0.82 -3.12
N LEU A 234 20.92 -1.65 -4.00
CA LEU A 234 20.14 -1.26 -5.18
C LEU A 234 21.00 -0.48 -6.20
N GLY A 235 20.67 -0.56 -7.49
CA GLY A 235 21.44 0.15 -8.51
C GLY A 235 21.30 -0.42 -9.91
N GLU A 236 22.09 0.05 -10.87
CA GLU A 236 23.14 1.05 -10.72
C GLU A 236 22.59 2.49 -10.80
N ASN A 237 22.81 3.26 -9.75
CA ASN A 237 22.42 4.67 -9.65
C ASN A 237 23.51 5.45 -8.92
N ARG A 238 23.57 6.77 -9.12
CA ARG A 238 24.37 7.68 -8.29
C ARG A 238 23.55 8.11 -7.07
N HIS A 239 23.60 7.34 -5.99
CA HIS A 239 22.99 7.73 -4.72
C HIS A 239 23.80 8.86 -4.05
N GLU A 240 23.12 9.76 -3.34
CA GLU A 240 23.77 10.86 -2.61
C GLU A 240 24.59 10.37 -1.40
N SER A 241 24.20 9.24 -0.82
CA SER A 241 24.89 8.61 0.28
C SER A 241 24.72 7.10 0.26
N PHE A 242 25.58 6.37 0.97
CA PHE A 242 25.53 4.90 1.00
C PHE A 242 24.27 4.36 1.70
N LYS A 243 23.87 4.98 2.82
CA LYS A 243 22.58 4.71 3.47
C LYS A 243 21.47 5.39 2.66
N HIS A 244 20.38 4.69 2.37
CA HIS A 244 19.28 5.27 1.62
C HIS A 244 18.53 6.35 2.40
N ASN A 245 18.11 7.39 1.69
CA ASN A 245 17.06 8.30 2.13
C ASN A 245 15.71 7.66 1.81
N LEU A 246 14.90 7.38 2.85
CA LEU A 246 13.62 6.68 2.67
C LEU A 246 12.43 7.61 2.38
N ASN A 247 12.66 8.91 2.29
CA ASN A 247 11.59 9.89 2.08
C ASN A 247 11.17 9.97 0.60
N PHE A 248 10.29 9.06 0.17
CA PHE A 248 9.63 9.03 -1.15
C PHE A 248 10.59 9.05 -2.35
N GLN A 249 11.83 8.59 -2.16
CA GLN A 249 12.84 8.52 -3.21
C GLN A 249 12.53 7.38 -4.17
N ASN A 250 12.47 7.69 -5.46
CA ASN A 250 12.28 6.70 -6.53
C ASN A 250 13.50 6.65 -7.44
N TRP A 251 13.85 5.44 -7.85
CA TRP A 251 15.04 5.19 -8.63
C TRP A 251 14.77 4.10 -9.68
N PRO A 252 14.99 4.39 -10.97
CA PRO A 252 14.86 3.39 -12.02
C PRO A 252 16.09 2.48 -12.07
N ILE A 253 15.87 1.25 -12.51
CA ILE A 253 16.86 0.21 -12.80
C ILE A 253 16.61 -0.28 -14.22
N TRP A 254 17.49 0.15 -15.13
CA TRP A 254 17.54 -0.31 -16.52
C TRP A 254 18.88 0.03 -17.13
N GLY A 255 19.63 -0.97 -17.61
CA GLY A 255 20.95 -0.75 -18.22
C GLY A 255 20.91 0.31 -19.32
N ARG A 256 21.62 1.42 -19.10
CA ARG A 256 21.70 2.59 -19.97
C ARG A 256 23.10 3.16 -19.95
N ASP A 257 23.65 3.39 -21.14
CA ASP A 257 24.90 4.12 -21.30
C ASP A 257 24.66 5.61 -21.02
N GLU A 258 25.03 6.05 -19.82
CA GLU A 258 24.93 7.44 -19.38
C GLU A 258 26.01 7.75 -18.35
N ALA A 259 26.60 8.94 -18.44
CA ALA A 259 27.57 9.37 -17.46
C ALA A 259 26.89 9.65 -16.10
N PRO A 260 27.44 9.17 -14.96
CA PRO A 260 26.83 9.36 -13.65
C PRO A 260 26.64 10.84 -13.24
N GLU A 261 27.38 11.75 -13.87
CA GLU A 261 27.35 13.19 -13.62
C GLU A 261 26.14 13.90 -14.25
N ASN A 262 25.58 13.32 -15.32
CA ASN A 262 24.56 13.98 -16.13
C ASN A 262 23.13 13.81 -15.59
N TYR A 263 22.92 12.84 -14.68
CA TYR A 263 21.58 12.40 -14.32
C TYR A 263 21.44 12.19 -12.82
N ASN A 264 20.86 13.17 -12.14
CA ASN A 264 20.43 13.03 -10.75
C ASN A 264 19.21 12.09 -10.74
N GLN A 265 19.30 11.00 -9.99
CA GLN A 265 18.20 10.04 -9.81
C GLN A 265 17.72 9.31 -11.07
N GLY A 266 18.66 8.73 -11.81
CA GLY A 266 18.27 7.73 -12.80
C GLY A 266 19.22 6.58 -12.99
N ASN A 267 18.88 5.77 -13.98
CA ASN A 267 19.47 4.48 -14.26
C ASN A 267 20.78 4.63 -15.04
N LEU A 268 21.74 3.77 -14.70
CA LEU A 268 23.07 3.71 -15.30
C LEU A 268 23.29 2.32 -15.94
N TYR A 269 24.52 1.82 -15.96
CA TYR A 269 24.96 0.76 -16.85
C TYR A 269 24.40 -0.63 -16.48
N ALA A 270 24.20 -0.90 -15.19
CA ALA A 270 23.83 -2.22 -14.70
C ALA A 270 22.47 -2.29 -13.98
N ASN A 271 21.92 -3.50 -13.92
CA ASN A 271 20.72 -3.83 -13.16
C ASN A 271 21.12 -4.59 -11.88
N GLN A 272 20.98 -3.95 -10.71
CA GLN A 272 21.36 -4.48 -9.40
C GLN A 272 20.22 -4.36 -8.37
N PRO A 273 19.13 -5.13 -8.51
CA PRO A 273 17.99 -5.09 -7.58
C PRO A 273 18.23 -5.95 -6.31
N PHE A 274 19.35 -5.70 -5.62
CA PHE A 274 19.70 -6.32 -4.34
C PHE A 274 19.92 -5.26 -3.27
N TYR A 275 19.28 -5.40 -2.12
CA TYR A 275 19.53 -4.53 -0.96
C TYR A 275 19.86 -5.35 0.28
N THR A 276 20.47 -4.67 1.25
CA THR A 276 20.63 -5.14 2.62
C THR A 276 19.96 -4.17 3.58
N CYS A 277 19.43 -4.69 4.68
CA CYS A 277 18.87 -3.89 5.75
C CYS A 277 19.42 -4.40 7.09
N MET A 278 20.06 -3.50 7.81
CA MET A 278 20.56 -3.73 9.17
C MET A 278 19.44 -3.45 10.17
N GLU A 279 18.95 -4.50 10.81
CA GLU A 279 17.92 -4.44 11.85
C GLU A 279 18.41 -3.61 13.05
N ASN A 280 17.48 -3.17 13.90
CA ASN A 280 17.79 -2.29 15.04
C ASN A 280 18.70 -2.95 16.10
N ASP A 281 18.83 -4.27 16.09
CA ASP A 281 19.71 -5.03 16.97
C ASP A 281 21.05 -5.42 16.32
N GLY A 282 21.35 -4.87 15.13
CA GLY A 282 22.59 -5.11 14.37
C GLY A 282 22.56 -6.37 13.50
N LYS A 283 21.59 -7.26 13.68
CA LYS A 283 21.38 -8.38 12.74
C LYS A 283 20.98 -7.82 11.39
N SER A 284 21.15 -8.61 10.34
CA SER A 284 20.91 -8.12 8.99
C SER A 284 20.18 -9.14 8.15
N HIS A 285 19.45 -8.62 7.17
CA HIS A 285 18.94 -9.41 6.07
C HIS A 285 19.23 -8.69 4.75
N GLY A 286 19.12 -9.42 3.65
CA GLY A 286 19.20 -8.86 2.31
C GLY A 286 18.26 -9.57 1.38
N VAL A 287 17.79 -8.86 0.37
CA VAL A 287 16.83 -9.39 -0.59
C VAL A 287 17.25 -9.01 -2.01
N ALA A 288 17.32 -10.02 -2.88
CA ALA A 288 17.55 -9.88 -4.30
C ALA A 288 16.25 -10.18 -5.07
N LEU A 289 15.91 -9.33 -6.04
CA LEU A 289 14.86 -9.62 -7.02
C LEU A 289 15.49 -10.10 -8.33
N VAL A 290 15.24 -11.35 -8.71
CA VAL A 290 15.62 -11.90 -10.00
C VAL A 290 14.58 -11.51 -11.04
N ASN A 291 14.72 -10.29 -11.57
CA ASN A 291 13.95 -9.77 -12.70
C ASN A 291 14.87 -8.90 -13.56
N SER A 292 14.86 -9.13 -14.88
CA SER A 292 15.72 -8.41 -15.83
C SER A 292 14.96 -7.42 -16.72
N ASN A 293 13.67 -7.19 -16.48
CA ASN A 293 12.88 -6.16 -17.16
C ASN A 293 13.23 -4.77 -16.60
N ALA A 294 12.83 -3.72 -17.31
CA ALA A 294 12.91 -2.37 -16.76
C ALA A 294 12.05 -2.30 -15.49
N LEU A 295 12.65 -1.85 -14.40
CA LEU A 295 11.99 -1.76 -13.11
C LEU A 295 12.41 -0.48 -12.40
N ASP A 296 11.66 -0.09 -11.39
CA ASP A 296 12.03 0.96 -10.46
C ASP A 296 11.76 0.49 -9.03
N TYR A 297 12.38 1.19 -8.08
CA TYR A 297 12.10 1.02 -6.66
C TYR A 297 11.80 2.37 -6.02
N GLU A 298 10.92 2.35 -5.03
CA GLU A 298 10.51 3.55 -4.29
C GLU A 298 10.48 3.28 -2.79
N PHE A 299 11.12 4.16 -2.03
CA PHE A 299 11.06 4.12 -0.58
C PHE A 299 9.91 4.94 -0.01
N THR A 300 9.43 4.57 1.17
CA THR A 300 8.51 5.41 1.96
C THR A 300 9.03 5.60 3.40
N PRO A 301 8.66 6.69 4.10
CA PRO A 301 9.18 6.97 5.45
C PRO A 301 8.70 6.00 6.54
N ALA A 302 7.66 5.20 6.29
CA ALA A 302 7.12 4.23 7.26
C ALA A 302 7.94 2.92 7.31
N PRO A 303 9.27 3.06 7.32
CA PRO A 303 10.20 2.51 6.34
C PRO A 303 9.61 1.47 5.39
N GLY A 304 9.39 1.85 4.14
CA GLY A 304 8.81 0.99 3.12
C GLY A 304 9.67 0.90 1.87
N LEU A 305 9.53 -0.19 1.13
CA LEU A 305 10.11 -0.37 -0.19
C LEU A 305 9.07 -0.96 -1.14
N THR A 306 8.89 -0.32 -2.29
CA THR A 306 8.02 -0.78 -3.37
C THR A 306 8.86 -1.06 -4.61
N TYR A 307 8.68 -2.23 -5.20
CA TYR A 307 9.25 -2.56 -6.51
C TYR A 307 8.15 -2.43 -7.57
N ARG A 308 8.48 -1.84 -8.72
CA ARG A 308 7.62 -1.80 -9.91
C ARG A 308 8.39 -2.31 -11.11
N ALA A 309 7.92 -3.36 -11.78
CA ALA A 309 8.58 -3.94 -12.95
C ALA A 309 7.65 -3.96 -14.17
N THR A 310 8.21 -3.79 -15.36
CA THR A 310 7.46 -3.75 -16.62
C THR A 310 7.15 -5.12 -17.23
N GLY A 311 7.51 -6.21 -16.55
CA GLY A 311 7.24 -7.57 -17.03
C GLY A 311 7.91 -8.66 -16.20
N GLY A 312 7.83 -9.89 -16.72
CA GLY A 312 8.35 -11.10 -16.07
C GLY A 312 7.61 -11.45 -14.78
N ILE A 313 8.24 -12.27 -13.96
CA ILE A 313 7.74 -12.66 -12.64
C ILE A 313 8.41 -11.85 -11.51
N LEU A 314 7.90 -11.97 -10.29
CA LEU A 314 8.55 -11.43 -9.10
C LEU A 314 9.21 -12.58 -8.33
N ASP A 315 10.51 -12.81 -8.55
CA ASP A 315 11.27 -13.90 -7.96
C ASP A 315 12.32 -13.39 -6.95
N PHE A 316 12.04 -13.53 -5.67
CA PHE A 316 12.87 -12.97 -4.61
C PHE A 316 13.67 -14.04 -3.87
N TYR A 317 14.89 -13.67 -3.48
CA TYR A 317 15.75 -14.43 -2.59
C TYR A 317 16.08 -13.58 -1.39
N MET A 318 15.80 -14.08 -0.19
CA MET A 318 16.10 -13.44 1.08
C MET A 318 17.19 -14.22 1.80
N PHE A 319 18.17 -13.50 2.35
CA PHE A 319 19.29 -14.02 3.12
C PHE A 319 19.33 -13.37 4.49
N LEU A 320 19.50 -14.15 5.55
CA LEU A 320 19.57 -13.68 6.93
C LEU A 320 20.97 -13.90 7.49
N GLY A 321 21.49 -12.94 8.24
CA GLY A 321 22.78 -13.05 8.92
C GLY A 321 22.76 -12.42 10.31
N PRO A 322 23.60 -12.90 11.24
CA PRO A 322 23.88 -12.14 12.46
C PRO A 322 24.65 -10.84 12.16
N GLU A 323 25.39 -10.78 11.06
CA GLU A 323 26.12 -9.60 10.61
C GLU A 323 25.83 -9.29 9.12
N PRO A 324 25.95 -8.02 8.68
CA PRO A 324 25.79 -7.64 7.27
C PRO A 324 26.66 -8.45 6.30
N GLU A 325 27.88 -8.76 6.71
CA GLU A 325 28.85 -9.52 5.91
C GLU A 325 28.33 -10.93 5.57
N ASN A 326 27.65 -11.60 6.52
CA ASN A 326 27.09 -12.93 6.26
C ASN A 326 25.98 -12.90 5.21
N VAL A 327 25.23 -11.79 5.12
CA VAL A 327 24.18 -11.60 4.12
C VAL A 327 24.81 -11.47 2.73
N VAL A 328 25.86 -10.67 2.60
CA VAL A 328 26.59 -10.48 1.33
C VAL A 328 27.27 -11.77 0.88
N GLN A 329 27.87 -12.52 1.80
CA GLN A 329 28.47 -13.83 1.51
C GLN A 329 27.44 -14.85 1.00
N GLN A 330 26.25 -14.88 1.60
CA GLN A 330 25.17 -15.76 1.14
C GLN A 330 24.66 -15.35 -0.25
N PHE A 331 24.38 -14.06 -0.45
CA PHE A 331 23.94 -13.53 -1.76
C PHE A 331 24.96 -13.86 -2.86
N THR A 332 26.23 -13.58 -2.62
CA THR A 332 27.31 -13.87 -3.59
C THR A 332 27.52 -15.37 -3.79
N GLY A 333 27.32 -16.20 -2.76
CA GLY A 333 27.30 -17.65 -2.89
C GLY A 333 26.14 -18.18 -3.73
N VAL A 334 24.98 -17.52 -3.72
CA VAL A 334 23.83 -17.96 -4.53
C VAL A 334 23.89 -17.43 -5.97
N ILE A 335 24.29 -16.18 -6.16
CA ILE A 335 24.24 -15.51 -7.46
C ILE A 335 25.57 -15.60 -8.23
N PHE A 336 26.72 -15.57 -7.56
CA PHE A 336 28.03 -15.38 -8.20
C PHE A 336 28.98 -16.58 -8.08
N LEU A 337 28.46 -17.79 -7.87
CA LEU A 337 29.28 -18.99 -7.69
C LEU A 337 29.93 -19.49 -8.99
N LEU A 338 30.56 -18.62 -9.79
CA LEU A 338 31.28 -18.99 -11.03
C LEU A 338 32.43 -18.05 -11.48
N ILE A 339 32.93 -17.09 -10.70
CA ILE A 339 34.08 -16.27 -11.13
C ILE A 339 35.19 -16.27 -10.08
N LYS A 340 36.17 -17.16 -10.23
CA LYS A 340 37.48 -17.01 -9.58
C LYS A 340 38.31 -16.07 -10.45
N CYS A 341 38.65 -14.89 -9.94
CA CYS A 341 39.69 -14.08 -10.58
C CYS A 341 41.01 -14.87 -10.63
N PRO A 342 41.71 -14.90 -11.77
CA PRO A 342 43.08 -15.42 -11.80
C PRO A 342 43.91 -14.67 -10.75
N LYS A 343 44.76 -15.39 -10.02
CA LYS A 343 45.80 -14.73 -9.23
C LYS A 343 46.69 -13.97 -10.22
N LEU A 344 46.84 -12.66 -10.02
CA LEU A 344 47.77 -11.81 -10.75
C LEU A 344 49.22 -12.27 -10.58
#